data_AF-A0A1F5WUL0-F1
#
_entry.id   AF-A0A1F5WUL0-F1
#
_cell.length_a   1.000
_cell.length_b   1.000
_cell.length_c   1.000
_cell.angle_alpha   90.00
_cell.angle_beta   90.00
_cell.angle_gamma   90.00
#
_symmetry.space_group_name_H-M   'P 1'
#
loop_
_entity.id
_entity.type
_entity.pdbx_description
1 polymer ?
#
loop_
_entity_poly.entity_id
_entity_poly.type
_entity_poly.pdbx_seq_one_letter_code
_entity_poly.pdbx_strand_id
1 'polypeptide(L)' 'MANVPEPVVVTGYCVKCRIKDRVMKDAKEVSMKGKGGVERRAVTGTCEVCGTKMFKILGKKQ' A
#
# COMPACT_ATOMS: atom_id res chain seq x y z
N MET A 1 5.40 16.94 -26.02
CA MET A 1 5.07 17.18 -24.60
C MET A 1 4.26 16.00 -24.07
N ALA A 2 4.41 15.71 -22.77
CA ALA A 2 3.52 14.87 -21.94
C ALA A 2 3.53 13.35 -22.15
N ASN A 3 4.64 12.69 -21.77
CA ASN A 3 4.56 11.35 -21.18
C ASN A 3 4.27 11.54 -19.68
N VAL A 4 3.01 11.76 -19.32
CA VAL A 4 2.57 11.78 -17.93
C VAL A 4 2.37 10.31 -17.54
N PRO A 5 3.25 9.70 -16.72
CA PRO A 5 2.99 8.36 -16.23
C PRO A 5 1.70 8.41 -15.41
N GLU A 6 0.71 7.65 -15.83
CA GLU A 6 -0.59 7.53 -15.16
C GLU A 6 -0.38 7.27 -13.66
N PRO A 7 -1.08 7.99 -12.76
CA PRO A 7 -0.94 7.75 -11.34
C PRO A 7 -1.52 6.38 -11.04
N VAL A 8 -0.64 5.43 -10.71
CA VAL A 8 -1.04 4.07 -10.31
C VAL A 8 -1.81 4.19 -9.00
N VAL A 9 -3.15 4.24 -9.09
CA VAL A 9 -4.02 4.45 -7.94
C VAL A 9 -4.10 3.14 -7.16
N VAL A 10 -3.27 3.00 -6.13
CA VAL A 10 -3.30 1.81 -5.29
C VAL A 10 -4.46 1.92 -4.31
N THR A 11 -5.38 0.98 -4.37
CA THR A 11 -6.47 0.86 -3.41
C THR A 11 -6.19 -0.23 -2.36
N GLY A 12 -6.66 0.00 -1.14
CA GLY A 12 -6.70 -1.03 -0.13
C GLY A 12 -7.64 -0.74 1.02
N TYR A 13 -7.60 -1.61 2.02
CA TYR A 13 -8.55 -1.58 3.11
C TYR A 13 -8.20 -0.53 4.14
N CYS A 14 -9.11 0.41 4.36
CA CYS A 14 -9.01 1.37 5.45
C CYS A 14 -9.79 0.86 6.66
N VAL A 15 -9.10 0.55 7.76
CA VAL A 15 -9.74 0.08 9.01
C VAL A 15 -10.67 1.12 9.64
N LYS A 16 -10.38 2.42 9.49
CA LYS A 16 -11.25 3.49 10.00
C LYS A 16 -12.51 3.66 9.15
N CYS A 17 -12.37 3.67 7.83
CA CYS A 17 -13.51 3.81 6.94
C CYS A 17 -14.27 2.48 6.74
N ARG A 18 -13.66 1.34 7.06
CA ARG A 18 -14.16 -0.03 6.82
C ARG A 18 -14.47 -0.29 5.33
N ILE A 19 -13.74 0.37 4.43
CA ILE A 19 -13.88 0.27 2.98
C ILE A 19 -12.65 -0.46 2.41
N LYS A 20 -12.88 -1.45 1.55
CA LYS A 20 -11.84 -2.29 0.92
C LYS A 20 -11.15 -1.62 -0.28
N ASP A 21 -11.85 -0.72 -0.96
CA ASP A 21 -11.38 -0.01 -2.15
C ASP A 21 -11.08 1.46 -1.82
N ARG A 22 -10.28 1.68 -0.78
CA ARG A 22 -9.87 3.04 -0.41
C ARG A 22 -8.55 3.39 -1.07
N VAL A 23 -8.53 4.52 -1.76
CA VAL A 23 -7.32 5.05 -2.39
C VAL A 23 -6.26 5.37 -1.34
N MET A 24 -5.07 4.85 -1.59
CA MET A 24 -3.86 5.11 -0.81
C MET A 24 -3.09 6.25 -1.48
N LYS A 25 -3.01 7.40 -0.81
CA LYS A 25 -2.01 8.43 -1.12
C LYS A 25 -0.62 7.94 -0.73
N ASP A 26 0.37 8.26 -1.55
CA ASP A 26 1.77 7.88 -1.32
C ASP A 26 1.96 6.36 -1.17
N ALA A 27 1.25 5.58 -1.98
CA ALA A 27 1.40 4.13 -1.98
C ALA A 27 2.82 3.73 -2.41
N LYS A 28 3.56 3.12 -1.49
CA LYS A 28 4.94 2.66 -1.70
C LYS A 28 5.05 1.20 -1.31
N GLU A 29 5.60 0.39 -2.20
CA GLU A 29 5.96 -0.97 -1.88
C GLU A 29 7.23 -0.97 -1.01
N VAL A 30 7.16 -1.67 0.11
CA VAL A 30 8.22 -1.84 1.09
C VAL A 30 8.46 -3.33 1.32
N SER A 31 9.71 -3.74 1.28
CA SER A 31 10.14 -5.08 1.66
C SER A 31 10.53 -5.10 3.14
N MET A 32 9.83 -5.89 3.95
CA MET A 32 10.19 -6.18 5.34
C MET A 32 10.86 -7.55 5.44
N LYS A 33 12.04 -7.62 6.03
CA LYS A 33 12.69 -8.88 6.39
C LYS A 33 11.96 -9.49 7.60
N GLY A 34 11.36 -10.67 7.43
CA GLY A 34 10.70 -11.42 8.50
C GLY A 34 11.62 -12.41 9.21
N LYS A 35 11.17 -12.93 10.37
CA LYS A 35 11.85 -14.01 11.09
C LYS A 35 11.98 -15.27 10.21
N GLY A 36 13.18 -15.85 10.16
CA GLY A 36 13.48 -17.05 9.38
C GLY A 36 14.05 -16.82 7.97
N GLY A 37 14.61 -15.63 7.69
CA GLY A 37 15.23 -15.32 6.39
C GLY A 37 14.23 -15.00 5.28
N VAL A 38 12.95 -14.80 5.60
CA VAL A 38 11.90 -14.62 4.61
C VAL A 38 11.65 -13.14 4.36
N GLU A 39 11.85 -12.69 3.13
CA GLU A 39 11.45 -11.35 2.70
C GLU A 39 9.93 -11.30 2.52
N ARG A 40 9.27 -10.34 3.17
CA ARG A 40 7.83 -10.05 3.02
C ARG A 40 7.66 -8.74 2.28
N ARG A 41 6.78 -8.70 1.30
CA ARG A 41 6.38 -7.46 0.64
C ARG A 41 5.15 -6.89 1.31
N ALA A 42 5.13 -5.58 1.51
CA ALA A 42 3.99 -4.83 1.96
C ALA A 42 3.90 -3.53 1.16
N VAL A 43 2.71 -2.98 1.02
CA VAL A 43 2.50 -1.63 0.50
C VAL A 43 2.09 -0.77 1.67
N THR A 44 2.77 0.35 1.85
CA THR A 44 2.37 1.39 2.79
C THR A 44 1.76 2.56 2.02
N GLY A 45 0.75 3.19 2.59
CA GLY A 45 0.17 4.41 2.03
C GLY A 45 -0.70 5.11 3.07
N THR A 46 -1.37 6.19 2.69
CA THR A 46 -2.18 7.01 3.57
C THR A 46 -3.58 7.16 3.02
N CYS A 47 -4.60 7.01 3.86
CA CYS A 47 -6.00 7.15 3.42
C CYS A 47 -6.29 8.60 3.05
N GLU A 48 -6.77 8.85 1.83
CA GLU A 48 -7.01 10.20 1.35
C GLU A 48 -8.14 10.97 2.05
N VAL A 49 -9.03 10.27 2.76
CA VAL A 49 -10.18 10.89 3.43
C VAL A 49 -9.98 11.03 4.93
N CYS A 50 -9.46 10.00 5.60
CA CYS A 50 -9.31 10.02 7.06
C CYS A 50 -7.85 10.22 7.51
N GLY A 51 -6.91 10.36 6.57
CA GLY A 51 -5.49 10.57 6.85
C GLY A 51 -4.79 9.40 7.55
N THR A 52 -5.45 8.25 7.69
CA THR A 52 -4.90 7.12 8.45
C THR A 52 -3.91 6.33 7.59
N LYS A 53 -2.73 6.04 8.13
CA LYS A 53 -1.76 5.16 7.47
C LYS A 53 -2.36 3.77 7.28
N MET A 54 -2.31 3.30 6.05
CA MET A 54 -2.77 1.99 5.64
C MET A 54 -1.56 1.15 5.25
N PHE A 55 -1.61 -0.13 5.58
CA PHE A 55 -0.59 -1.10 5.21
C PHE A 55 -1.29 -2.31 4.61
N LYS A 56 -0.87 -2.71 3.40
CA LYS A 56 -1.37 -3.89 2.69
C LYS A 56 -0.22 -4.88 2.56
N ILE A 57 -0.28 -5.96 3.33
CA ILE A 57 0.76 -7.00 3.28
C ILE A 57 0.49 -7.87 2.04
N LEU A 58 1.42 -7.88 1.08
CA LEU A 58 1.29 -8.62 -0.18
C LEU A 58 1.75 -10.09 -0.07
N GLY A 59 2.47 -10.45 1.01
CA GLY A 59 2.90 -11.82 1.28
C GLY A 59 4.41 -12.04 1.07
N LYS A 60 4.85 -13.29 1.20
CA LYS A 60 6.27 -13.67 1.06
C LYS A 60 6.74 -13.43 -0.38
N LYS A 61 7.92 -12.86 -0.56
CA LYS A 61 8.66 -12.93 -1.81
C LYS A 61 9.29 -14.33 -1.82
N GLN A 62 8.74 -15.23 -2.63
CA GLN A 62 9.28 -16.57 -2.84
C GLN A 62 10.54 -16.48 -3.71
#